data_AF-A0A7C7QBN2-F1
#
_entry.id   AF-A0A7C7QBN2-F1
#
_cell.length_a   1.000
_cell.length_b   1.000
_cell.length_c   1.000
_cell.angle_alpha   90.00
_cell.angle_beta   90.00
_cell.angle_gamma   90.00
#
_symmetry.space_group_name_H-M   'P 1'
#
loop_
_entity.id
_entity.type
_entity.pdbx_description
1 polymer ?
#
loop_
_entity_poly.entity_id
_entity_poly.type
_entity_poly.pdbx_seq_one_letter_code
_entity_poly.pdbx_strand_id
1 'polypeptide(L)'
;MSKITVPPSLPTLVKPALDTPFHIDYGWWERKGLHLGVELRAHLCQEHRAVFGKHFDIGKIDWVDEKTGEVTRVDGLQHVLRVHCSKQPDYINPSLPLIDAAFRVFLANGNTPLTCRELGSIIGRPPEKILRTLAGQQVYKGIRPVQKG
;
A
#
# COMPACT_ATOMS: atom_id res chain seq x y z
N MET A 1 39.21 -20.63 -15.84
CA MET A 1 38.58 -19.32 -16.10
C MET A 1 37.64 -19.01 -14.95
N SER A 2 38.09 -18.19 -13.99
CA SER A 2 37.32 -17.87 -12.78
C SER A 2 36.28 -16.80 -13.10
N LYS A 3 35.00 -17.12 -12.90
CA LYS A 3 33.90 -16.18 -13.09
C LYS A 3 33.98 -15.10 -12.00
N ILE A 4 34.31 -13.88 -12.40
CA ILE A 4 34.24 -12.70 -11.55
C ILE A 4 32.75 -12.48 -11.23
N THR A 5 32.37 -12.70 -9.98
CA THR A 5 31.04 -12.39 -9.48
C THR A 5 31.04 -10.91 -9.11
N VAL A 6 30.33 -10.09 -9.89
CA VAL A 6 30.14 -8.67 -9.58
C VAL A 6 29.24 -8.60 -8.34
N PRO A 7 29.68 -7.98 -7.23
CA PRO A 7 28.82 -7.81 -6.07
C PRO A 7 27.63 -6.91 -6.44
N PRO A 8 26.41 -7.20 -5.93
CA PRO A 8 25.27 -6.33 -6.17
C PRO A 8 25.62 -4.93 -5.65
N SER A 9 25.46 -3.93 -6.53
CA SER A 9 25.68 -2.53 -6.21
C SER A 9 24.96 -2.17 -4.91
N LEU A 10 25.71 -1.61 -3.96
CA LEU A 10 25.13 -1.10 -2.72
C LEU A 10 24.05 -0.07 -3.08
N PRO A 11 22.81 -0.22 -2.60
CA PRO A 11 21.78 0.76 -2.89
C PRO A 11 22.24 2.11 -2.32
N THR A 12 22.52 3.05 -3.21
CA THR A 12 22.87 4.43 -2.85
C THR A 12 21.75 4.93 -1.96
N LEU A 13 22.06 5.21 -0.68
CA LEU A 13 21.07 5.65 0.29
C LEU A 13 20.70 7.11 -0.01
N VAL A 14 19.94 7.32 -1.09
CA VAL A 14 19.41 8.63 -1.44
C VAL A 14 18.37 8.99 -0.40
N LYS A 15 18.64 10.06 0.36
CA LYS A 15 17.71 10.57 1.36
C LYS A 15 16.42 11.00 0.65
N PRO A 16 15.24 10.45 1.03
CA PRO A 16 13.99 10.87 0.42
C PRO A 16 13.72 12.36 0.65
N ALA A 17 13.20 13.00 -0.38
CA ALA A 17 12.78 14.41 -0.40
C ALA A 17 11.27 14.52 -0.71
N LEU A 18 10.73 15.74 -0.70
CA LEU A 18 9.29 16.00 -0.87
C LEU A 18 8.74 15.49 -2.21
N ASP A 19 9.59 15.44 -3.23
CA ASP A 19 9.35 14.98 -4.60
C ASP A 19 9.72 13.50 -4.81
N THR A 20 10.22 12.81 -3.80
CA THR A 20 10.46 11.37 -3.87
C THR A 20 9.11 10.64 -3.80
N PRO A 21 8.75 9.84 -4.82
CA PRO A 21 7.53 9.05 -4.78
C PRO A 21 7.65 7.91 -3.76
N PHE A 22 6.55 7.60 -3.09
CA PHE A 22 6.40 6.48 -2.17
C PHE A 22 5.38 5.48 -2.71
N HIS A 23 5.48 4.23 -2.30
CA HIS A 23 4.55 3.15 -2.60
C HIS A 23 4.56 2.10 -1.49
N ILE A 24 3.58 1.20 -1.48
CA ILE A 24 3.60 -0.02 -0.66
C ILE A 24 4.55 -1.03 -1.33
N ASP A 25 5.64 -1.37 -0.67
CA ASP A 25 6.49 -2.50 -1.05
C ASP A 25 5.86 -3.80 -0.51
N TYR A 26 5.14 -4.53 -1.37
CA TYR A 26 4.55 -5.81 -0.98
C TYR A 26 5.59 -6.87 -0.61
N GLY A 27 6.79 -6.84 -1.23
CA GLY A 27 7.88 -7.72 -0.87
C GLY A 27 8.43 -7.45 0.55
N TRP A 28 8.26 -6.23 1.09
CA TRP A 28 8.61 -5.94 2.47
C TRP A 28 7.77 -6.76 3.46
N TRP A 29 6.49 -6.97 3.17
CA TRP A 29 5.60 -7.78 4.01
C TRP A 29 6.05 -9.23 4.04
N GLU A 30 6.39 -9.79 2.88
CA GLU A 30 6.94 -11.15 2.75
C GLU A 30 8.25 -11.30 3.53
N ARG A 31 9.20 -10.36 3.34
CA ARG A 31 10.50 -10.37 4.05
C ARG A 31 10.36 -10.22 5.56
N LYS A 32 9.29 -9.57 6.03
CA LYS A 32 8.98 -9.44 7.47
C LYS A 32 8.16 -10.60 8.03
N GLY A 33 7.73 -11.55 7.19
CA GLY A 33 6.84 -12.64 7.60
C GLY A 33 5.47 -12.13 8.06
N LEU A 34 5.05 -10.96 7.57
CA LEU A 34 3.77 -10.35 7.92
C LEU A 34 2.72 -10.67 6.86
N HIS A 35 1.53 -11.07 7.30
CA HIS A 35 0.43 -11.37 6.39
C HIS A 35 -0.31 -10.09 5.99
N LEU A 36 -0.07 -9.62 4.76
CA LEU A 36 -0.73 -8.44 4.20
C LEU A 36 -2.26 -8.49 4.34
N GLY A 37 -2.88 -9.66 4.11
CA GLY A 37 -4.33 -9.82 4.24
C GLY A 37 -4.89 -9.50 5.63
N VAL A 38 -4.10 -9.70 6.70
CA VAL A 38 -4.50 -9.30 8.07
C VAL A 38 -4.58 -7.77 8.18
N GLU A 39 -3.59 -7.07 7.61
CA GLU A 39 -3.58 -5.61 7.58
C GLU A 39 -4.76 -5.06 6.74
N LEU A 40 -4.99 -5.60 5.55
CA LEU A 40 -6.03 -5.13 4.63
C LEU A 40 -7.43 -5.17 5.27
N ARG A 41 -7.72 -6.16 6.13
CA ARG A 41 -8.99 -6.25 6.87
C ARG A 41 -9.25 -5.03 7.77
N ALA A 42 -8.22 -4.44 8.35
CA ALA A 42 -8.33 -3.23 9.16
C ALA A 42 -8.77 -2.01 8.33
N HIS A 43 -8.61 -2.06 7.01
CA HIS A 43 -8.96 -0.98 6.09
C HIS A 43 -10.29 -1.19 5.35
N LEU A 44 -10.98 -2.33 5.55
CA LEU A 44 -12.32 -2.57 4.99
C LEU A 44 -13.39 -1.69 5.64
N CYS A 45 -14.47 -1.42 4.88
CA CYS A 45 -15.68 -0.83 5.44
C CYS A 45 -16.42 -1.82 6.36
N GLN A 46 -17.38 -1.32 7.14
CA GLN A 46 -18.12 -2.13 8.13
C GLN A 46 -18.79 -3.36 7.50
N GLU A 47 -19.41 -3.18 6.35
CA GLU A 47 -20.07 -4.25 5.57
C GLU A 47 -19.08 -5.37 5.22
N HIS A 48 -17.99 -5.04 4.53
CA HIS A 48 -17.01 -6.03 4.09
C HIS A 48 -16.23 -6.62 5.27
N ARG A 49 -16.01 -5.85 6.35
CA ARG A 49 -15.42 -6.40 7.57
C ARG A 49 -16.32 -7.47 8.20
N ALA A 50 -17.64 -7.35 8.12
CA ALA A 50 -18.57 -8.38 8.60
C ALA A 50 -18.53 -9.65 7.75
N VAL A 51 -18.38 -9.50 6.42
CA VAL A 51 -18.26 -10.62 5.47
C VAL A 51 -16.92 -11.35 5.63
N PHE A 52 -15.81 -10.61 5.66
CA PHE A 52 -14.46 -11.16 5.72
C PHE A 52 -13.94 -11.43 7.13
N GLY A 53 -14.70 -11.06 8.18
CA GLY A 53 -14.31 -11.25 9.58
C GLY A 53 -14.34 -12.70 10.05
N LYS A 54 -15.05 -13.58 9.35
CA LYS A 54 -15.21 -15.00 9.72
C LYS A 54 -14.25 -15.97 9.00
N HIS A 55 -13.67 -15.56 7.88
CA HIS A 55 -12.81 -16.41 7.06
C HIS A 55 -11.38 -15.86 7.03
N PHE A 56 -10.47 -16.56 7.71
CA PHE A 56 -9.04 -16.21 7.79
C PHE A 56 -8.33 -16.45 6.44
N ASP A 57 -8.80 -17.43 5.66
CA ASP A 57 -8.27 -17.78 4.34
C ASP A 57 -8.93 -16.98 3.24
N ILE A 58 -8.44 -15.76 3.05
CA ILE A 58 -8.70 -14.99 1.84
C ILE A 58 -7.39 -15.02 1.06
N GLY A 59 -7.08 -16.21 0.55
CA GLY A 59 -6.09 -16.36 -0.50
C GLY A 59 -6.55 -15.64 -1.77
N LYS A 60 -5.88 -15.94 -2.88
CA LYS A 60 -6.32 -15.43 -4.19
C LYS A 60 -7.73 -15.95 -4.47
N ILE A 61 -8.71 -15.05 -4.58
CA ILE A 61 -10.08 -15.40 -4.97
C ILE A 61 -10.20 -15.35 -6.49
N ASP A 62 -11.08 -16.18 -7.04
CA ASP A 62 -11.47 -16.10 -8.43
C ASP A 62 -12.53 -15.01 -8.56
N TRP A 63 -12.11 -13.80 -8.95
CA TRP A 63 -12.99 -12.67 -9.17
C TRP A 63 -13.53 -12.69 -10.60
N VAL A 64 -14.85 -12.70 -10.74
CA VAL A 64 -15.54 -12.59 -12.04
C VAL A 64 -15.88 -11.12 -12.27
N ASP A 65 -15.38 -10.54 -13.35
CA ASP A 65 -15.81 -9.20 -13.76
C ASP A 65 -17.28 -9.24 -14.22
N GLU A 66 -18.16 -8.47 -13.59
CA GLU A 66 -19.61 -8.48 -13.87
C GLU A 66 -19.96 -7.96 -15.28
N LYS A 67 -19.05 -7.24 -15.94
CA LYS A 67 -19.24 -6.69 -17.29
C LYS A 67 -18.64 -7.59 -18.37
N THR A 68 -17.49 -8.22 -18.11
CA THR A 68 -16.78 -9.02 -19.12
C THR A 68 -16.93 -10.53 -18.92
N GLY A 69 -17.31 -10.99 -17.72
CA GLY A 69 -17.35 -12.41 -17.37
C GLY A 69 -15.97 -13.03 -17.19
N GLU A 70 -14.89 -12.24 -17.24
CA GLU A 70 -13.53 -12.74 -17.10
C GLU A 70 -13.22 -13.09 -15.64
N VAL A 71 -12.71 -14.31 -15.44
CA VAL A 71 -12.28 -14.81 -14.13
C VAL A 71 -10.80 -14.46 -13.94
N THR A 72 -10.51 -13.61 -12.95
CA THR A 72 -9.14 -13.22 -12.60
C THR A 72 -8.82 -13.63 -11.17
N ARG A 73 -7.64 -14.23 -10.99
CA ARG A 73 -7.16 -14.62 -9.67
C ARG A 73 -6.57 -13.41 -8.95
N VAL A 74 -7.39 -12.72 -8.16
CA VAL A 74 -6.99 -11.48 -7.47
C VAL A 74 -6.95 -11.68 -5.96
N ASP A 75 -6.15 -10.87 -5.28
CA ASP A 75 -6.32 -10.69 -3.84
C ASP A 75 -7.69 -10.03 -3.63
N GLY A 76 -8.65 -10.80 -3.11
CA GLY A 76 -10.03 -10.37 -2.99
C GLY A 76 -10.21 -9.16 -2.10
N LEU A 77 -9.38 -9.04 -1.06
CA LEU A 77 -9.38 -7.89 -0.19
C LEU A 77 -8.89 -6.64 -0.92
N GLN A 78 -7.78 -6.73 -1.65
CA GLN A 78 -7.28 -5.58 -2.41
C GLN A 78 -8.28 -5.14 -3.49
N HIS A 79 -8.90 -6.09 -4.17
CA HIS A 79 -9.91 -5.78 -5.17
C HIS A 79 -11.08 -5.02 -4.54
N VAL A 80 -11.72 -5.58 -3.51
CA VAL A 80 -12.86 -4.96 -2.81
C VAL A 80 -12.47 -3.60 -2.20
N LEU A 81 -11.26 -3.47 -1.66
CA LEU A 81 -10.75 -2.20 -1.16
C LEU A 81 -10.72 -1.16 -2.27
N ARG A 82 -10.21 -1.52 -3.45
CA ARG A 82 -10.03 -0.61 -4.58
C ARG A 82 -11.34 -0.25 -5.29
N VAL A 83 -12.24 -1.21 -5.51
CA VAL A 83 -13.45 -0.98 -6.32
C VAL A 83 -14.65 -0.49 -5.52
N HIS A 84 -14.66 -0.75 -4.20
CA HIS A 84 -15.79 -0.43 -3.33
C HIS A 84 -15.39 0.36 -2.09
N CYS A 85 -14.54 -0.18 -1.20
CA CYS A 85 -14.30 0.46 0.10
C CYS A 85 -13.65 1.85 -0.05
N SER A 86 -12.77 2.01 -1.05
CA SER A 86 -12.09 3.28 -1.37
C SER A 86 -13.03 4.40 -1.79
N LYS A 87 -14.23 4.06 -2.29
CA LYS A 87 -15.23 5.00 -2.78
C LYS A 87 -16.19 5.48 -1.68
N GLN A 88 -16.05 4.96 -0.47
CA GLN A 88 -16.88 5.37 0.66
C GLN A 88 -16.52 6.79 1.12
N PRO A 89 -17.50 7.64 1.49
CA PRO A 89 -17.28 9.06 1.76
C PRO A 89 -16.28 9.32 2.89
N ASP A 90 -16.16 8.40 3.85
CA ASP A 90 -15.25 8.53 5.01
C ASP A 90 -13.99 7.64 4.89
N TYR A 91 -13.69 7.11 3.70
CA TYR A 91 -12.56 6.20 3.51
C TYR A 91 -11.21 6.86 3.84
N ILE A 92 -11.01 8.11 3.42
CA ILE A 92 -9.90 8.96 3.86
C ILE A 92 -10.51 10.15 4.58
N ASN A 93 -10.27 10.25 5.89
CA ASN A 93 -10.83 11.34 6.69
C ASN A 93 -9.78 11.93 7.65
N PRO A 94 -9.99 13.16 8.16
CA PRO A 94 -9.02 13.84 9.00
C PRO A 94 -8.77 13.21 10.38
N SER A 95 -9.56 12.24 10.84
CA SER A 95 -9.30 11.56 12.12
C SER A 95 -8.34 10.37 11.97
N LEU A 96 -8.06 9.93 10.74
CA LEU A 96 -7.17 8.81 10.51
C LEU A 96 -5.73 9.13 10.92
N PRO A 97 -5.02 8.15 11.51
CA PRO A 97 -3.57 8.21 11.63
C PRO A 97 -2.94 8.45 10.26
N LEU A 98 -1.88 9.27 10.22
CA LEU A 98 -1.24 9.68 8.95
C LEU A 98 -0.76 8.48 8.12
N ILE A 99 -0.21 7.47 8.80
CA ILE A 99 0.24 6.22 8.18
C ILE A 99 -0.93 5.48 7.54
N ASP A 100 -2.07 5.40 8.22
CA ASP A 100 -3.26 4.72 7.72
C ASP A 100 -3.88 5.46 6.55
N ALA A 101 -3.92 6.78 6.62
CA ALA A 101 -4.38 7.61 5.51
C ALA A 101 -3.49 7.42 4.27
N ALA A 102 -2.17 7.48 4.41
CA ALA A 102 -1.24 7.23 3.32
C ALA A 102 -1.38 5.81 2.75
N PHE A 103 -1.48 4.80 3.61
CA PHE A 103 -1.69 3.42 3.19
C PHE A 103 -3.00 3.26 2.41
N ARG A 104 -4.11 3.85 2.89
CA ARG A 104 -5.41 3.85 2.20
C ARG A 104 -5.36 4.55 0.84
N VAL A 105 -4.63 5.66 0.73
CA VAL A 105 -4.41 6.32 -0.58
C VAL A 105 -3.77 5.35 -1.57
N PHE A 106 -2.72 4.64 -1.15
CA PHE A 106 -2.07 3.65 -2.02
C PHE A 106 -2.97 2.44 -2.34
N LEU A 107 -3.78 1.96 -1.39
CA LEU A 107 -4.74 0.91 -1.70
C LEU A 107 -5.80 1.37 -2.72
N ALA A 108 -6.29 2.60 -2.57
CA ALA A 108 -7.31 3.17 -3.44
C ALA A 108 -6.80 3.43 -4.87
N ASN A 109 -5.55 3.88 -5.02
CA ASN A 109 -4.96 4.24 -6.31
C ASN A 109 -4.25 3.07 -7.03
N GLY A 110 -4.42 1.84 -6.55
CA GLY A 110 -3.76 0.66 -7.12
C GLY A 110 -2.25 0.62 -6.88
N ASN A 111 -1.79 1.23 -5.79
CA ASN A 111 -0.39 1.36 -5.40
C ASN A 111 0.47 2.17 -6.39
N THR A 112 -0.16 3.09 -7.11
CA THR A 112 0.55 4.03 -7.98
C THR A 112 1.41 4.96 -7.10
N PRO A 113 2.72 5.09 -7.37
CA PRO A 113 3.57 5.89 -6.51
C PRO A 113 3.17 7.37 -6.46
N LEU A 114 3.24 7.97 -5.27
CA LEU A 114 2.90 9.38 -5.05
C LEU A 114 3.96 10.08 -4.19
N THR A 115 4.22 11.34 -4.49
CA THR A 115 5.09 12.22 -3.71
C THR A 115 4.43 12.67 -2.41
N CYS A 116 5.22 13.19 -1.47
CA CYS A 116 4.69 13.75 -0.23
C CYS A 116 3.77 14.97 -0.49
N ARG A 117 3.98 15.69 -1.60
CA ARG A 117 3.12 16.81 -2.02
C ARG A 117 1.74 16.33 -2.44
N GLU A 118 1.69 15.30 -3.28
CA GLU A 118 0.42 14.71 -3.75
C GLU A 118 -0.34 14.06 -2.59
N LEU A 119 0.36 13.30 -1.73
CA LEU A 119 -0.23 12.76 -0.51
C LEU A 119 -0.76 13.86 0.41
N GLY A 120 -0.06 14.99 0.52
CA GLY A 120 -0.50 16.14 1.31
C GLY A 120 -1.82 16.73 0.83
N SER A 121 -1.96 16.88 -0.50
CA SER A 121 -3.19 17.35 -1.13
C SER A 121 -4.37 16.40 -0.93
N ILE A 122 -4.13 15.08 -0.94
CA ILE A 122 -5.19 14.07 -0.78
C ILE A 122 -5.58 13.90 0.70
N ILE A 123 -4.61 13.85 1.61
CA ILE A 123 -4.83 13.56 3.04
C ILE A 123 -5.19 14.84 3.83
N GLY A 124 -4.91 16.02 3.28
CA GLY A 124 -5.08 17.30 3.98
C GLY A 124 -4.07 17.46 5.12
N ARG A 125 -2.79 17.19 4.83
CA ARG A 125 -1.67 17.27 5.79
C ARG A 125 -0.45 17.94 5.17
N PRO A 126 0.36 18.66 5.96
CA PRO A 126 1.60 19.26 5.44
C PRO A 126 2.54 18.19 4.84
N PRO A 127 3.02 18.37 3.60
CA PRO A 127 3.96 17.43 2.95
C PRO A 127 5.20 17.13 3.79
N GLU A 128 5.70 18.10 4.54
CA GLU A 128 6.88 17.97 5.42
C GLU A 128 6.60 17.01 6.59
N LYS A 129 5.37 17.03 7.12
CA LYS A 129 4.92 16.10 8.16
C LYS A 129 4.83 14.67 7.62
N ILE A 130 4.34 14.52 6.38
CA ILE A 130 4.29 13.24 5.67
C ILE A 130 5.70 12.71 5.46
N LEU A 131 6.59 13.52 4.89
CA LEU A 131 7.97 13.13 4.63
C LEU A 131 8.68 12.71 5.92
N ARG A 132 8.58 13.47 7.00
CA ARG A 132 9.21 13.12 8.29
C ARG A 132 8.69 11.79 8.86
N THR A 133 7.43 11.46 8.58
CA THR A 133 6.81 10.21 9.07
C THR A 133 7.20 9.02 8.20
N LEU A 134 7.18 9.17 6.87
CA LEU A 134 7.41 8.07 5.92
C LEU A 134 8.90 7.82 5.63
N ALA A 135 9.75 8.86 5.71
CA ALA A 135 11.20 8.75 5.53
C ALA A 135 11.95 8.51 6.85
N GLY A 136 11.23 8.18 7.93
CA GLY A 136 11.83 7.80 9.21
C GLY A 136 12.61 6.49 9.13
N GLN A 137 13.29 6.12 10.23
CA GLN A 137 14.03 4.86 10.31
C GLN A 137 13.12 3.62 10.24
N GLN A 138 11.90 3.74 10.77
CA GLN A 138 10.93 2.67 10.79
C GLN A 138 10.08 2.69 9.51
N VAL A 139 10.00 1.52 8.86
CA VAL A 139 9.07 1.30 7.74
C VAL A 139 7.72 0.91 8.30
N TYR A 140 6.70 1.71 8.03
CA TYR A 140 5.32 1.44 8.43
C TYR A 140 4.53 0.89 7.26
N LYS A 141 3.84 -0.24 7.48
CA LYS A 141 2.93 -0.87 6.49
C LYS A 141 3.57 -1.09 5.10
N GLY A 142 4.88 -1.30 5.06
CA GLY A 142 5.63 -1.45 3.82
C GLY A 142 5.76 -0.18 2.97
N ILE A 143 5.33 1.00 3.46
CA ILE A 143 5.44 2.24 2.69
C ILE A 143 6.91 2.65 2.59
N ARG A 144 7.42 2.73 1.36
CA ARG A 144 8.84 2.98 1.06
C ARG A 144 9.00 3.94 -0.12
N PRO A 145 10.09 4.72 -0.14
CA PRO A 145 10.44 5.51 -1.30
C PRO A 145 10.70 4.58 -2.50
N VAL A 146 10.29 4.99 -3.69
CA VAL A 146 10.66 4.32 -4.94
C VAL A 146 12.16 4.48 -5.12
N GLN A 147 12.87 3.36 -5.17
CA GLN A 147 14.29 3.37 -5.49
C GLN A 147 14.42 3.60 -7.00
N LYS A 148 15.02 4.74 -7.40
CA LYS A 148 15.53 4.87 -8.77
C LYS A 148 16.70 3.90 -8.88
N GLY A 149 16.51 2.82 -9.65
CA GLY A 149 17.59 1.90 -10.01
C GLY A 149 18.64 2.56 -10.88
#